data_AF-E4Q667-F1
#
_entry.id   AF-E4Q667-F1
#
_cell.length_a   1.000
_cell.length_b   1.000
_cell.length_c   1.000
_cell.angle_alpha   90.00
_cell.angle_beta   90.00
_cell.angle_gamma   90.00
#
_symmetry.space_group_name_H-M   'P 1'
#
loop_
_entity.id
_entity.type
_entity.pdbx_description
1 polymer ?
#
loop_
_entity_poly.entity_id
_entity_poly.type
_entity_poly.pdbx_seq_one_letter_code
_entity_poly.pdbx_strand_id
1 'polypeptide(L)'
;MPPRPRKQVLRKEEDPMGKSKKNKVIKIEQVSDGYKIFYETNQKNLLAYTIHYGLLNFTEKELMNMNKAGGYTAVYVEDSIIYAKDMSLWEKLVYIMIKSYSNANCEAYPSIELLEDSSGHSHTTIIEAIDKLAERGTILAVRSRRRTNDDQRYMNNLYKFKKPNDSEYLTYIPLNLVFCKSLNINAKMLYIFLLAKAKNGYMVTVTKEELKEYLCVRTWDTVKKHIETLHQLGFIYTYCSAAKGPEKEKGIRFLLRRICTKELMITDEDIENVIGTEAVS
;
A
#
# COMPACT_ATOMS: atom_id res chain seq x y z
N MET A 1 -7.10 -14.90 72.13
CA MET A 1 -6.52 -14.72 70.78
C MET A 1 -7.40 -13.74 70.01
N PRO A 2 -6.84 -12.72 69.36
CA PRO A 2 -7.62 -11.73 68.63
C PRO A 2 -8.23 -12.33 67.35
N PRO A 3 -9.36 -11.80 66.85
CA PRO A 3 -10.00 -12.29 65.65
C PRO A 3 -9.16 -11.98 64.40
N ARG A 4 -9.09 -12.94 63.46
CA ARG A 4 -8.38 -12.81 62.18
C ARG A 4 -8.99 -11.67 61.34
N PRO A 5 -8.17 -10.86 60.64
CA PRO A 5 -8.68 -9.77 59.82
C PRO A 5 -9.48 -10.31 58.62
N ARG A 6 -10.65 -9.69 58.37
CA ARG A 6 -11.47 -9.95 57.18
C ARG A 6 -10.69 -9.53 55.93
N LYS A 7 -10.59 -10.44 54.94
CA LYS A 7 -10.09 -10.10 53.60
C LYS A 7 -10.97 -8.97 53.03
N GLN A 8 -10.37 -7.81 52.82
CA GLN A 8 -10.97 -6.77 51.98
C GLN A 8 -11.15 -7.33 50.58
N VAL A 9 -12.39 -7.39 50.11
CA VAL A 9 -12.71 -7.59 48.71
C VAL A 9 -12.31 -6.30 48.01
N LEU A 10 -11.12 -6.29 47.41
CA LEU A 10 -10.73 -5.26 46.44
C LEU A 10 -11.75 -5.32 45.30
N ARG A 11 -12.60 -4.29 45.23
CA ARG A 11 -13.38 -3.98 44.03
C ARG A 11 -12.37 -3.87 42.89
N LYS A 12 -12.54 -4.70 41.86
CA LYS A 12 -11.91 -4.45 40.57
C LYS A 12 -12.40 -3.08 40.11
N GLU A 13 -11.52 -2.09 40.11
CA GLU A 13 -11.73 -0.88 39.34
C GLU A 13 -11.95 -1.29 37.89
N GLU A 14 -13.03 -0.80 37.30
CA GLU A 14 -13.36 -0.99 35.91
C GLU A 14 -12.27 -0.33 35.04
N ASP A 15 -11.75 -1.08 34.07
CA ASP A 15 -10.87 -0.57 33.01
C ASP A 15 -11.52 0.65 32.31
N PRO A 16 -10.92 1.85 32.32
CA PRO A 16 -11.48 3.04 31.67
C PRO A 16 -11.21 3.07 30.16
N MET A 17 -10.92 1.92 29.53
CA MET A 17 -10.59 1.82 28.12
C MET A 17 -11.44 0.77 27.42
N GLY A 18 -12.75 0.95 27.51
CA GLY A 18 -13.68 0.35 26.57
C GLY A 18 -13.25 0.72 25.15
N LYS A 19 -13.04 -0.29 24.29
CA LYS A 19 -12.77 -0.11 22.85
C LYS A 19 -13.81 0.87 22.29
N SER A 20 -13.42 2.13 22.11
CA SER A 20 -14.28 3.15 21.50
C SER A 20 -14.73 2.60 20.15
N LYS A 21 -16.04 2.33 20.00
CA LYS A 21 -16.62 1.99 18.70
C LYS A 21 -16.22 3.09 17.73
N LYS A 22 -15.41 2.72 16.72
CA LYS A 22 -14.99 3.64 15.66
C LYS A 22 -16.25 4.24 15.01
N ASN A 23 -16.30 5.55 14.90
CA ASN A 23 -17.36 6.25 14.18
C ASN A 23 -17.43 5.72 12.75
N LYS A 24 -18.65 5.49 12.25
CA LYS A 24 -18.87 4.89 10.93
C LYS A 24 -18.82 5.98 9.88
N VAL A 25 -17.82 5.94 8.99
CA VAL A 25 -17.78 6.85 7.84
C VAL A 25 -18.83 6.44 6.83
N ILE A 26 -19.64 7.41 6.41
CA ILE A 26 -20.79 7.20 5.52
C ILE A 26 -20.57 7.76 4.11
N LYS A 27 -19.80 8.84 3.98
CA LYS A 27 -19.54 9.51 2.70
C LYS A 27 -18.18 10.21 2.75
N ILE A 28 -17.49 10.20 1.61
CA ILE A 28 -16.27 10.95 1.35
C ILE A 28 -16.50 11.71 0.05
N GLU A 29 -16.31 13.03 0.09
CA GLU A 29 -16.45 13.94 -1.04
C GLU A 29 -15.14 14.71 -1.24
N GLN A 30 -14.72 14.86 -2.49
CA GLN A 30 -13.61 15.75 -2.82
C GLN A 30 -14.09 17.20 -2.79
N VAL A 31 -13.27 18.07 -2.22
CA VAL A 31 -13.47 19.53 -2.18
C VAL A 31 -12.18 20.21 -2.67
N SER A 32 -12.22 21.52 -2.90
CA SER A 32 -11.12 22.26 -3.54
C SER A 32 -9.76 22.08 -2.85
N ASP A 33 -9.73 21.96 -1.53
CA ASP A 33 -8.51 21.91 -0.73
C ASP A 33 -8.28 20.55 -0.06
N GLY A 34 -9.07 19.52 -0.40
CA GLY A 34 -8.96 18.21 0.22
C GLY A 34 -10.20 17.33 0.08
N TYR A 35 -10.58 16.69 1.20
CA TYR A 35 -11.73 15.80 1.25
C TYR A 35 -12.59 16.07 2.48
N LYS A 36 -13.90 16.16 2.27
CA LYS A 36 -14.91 16.25 3.32
C LYS A 36 -15.39 14.84 3.68
N ILE A 37 -15.29 14.51 4.96
CA ILE A 37 -15.57 13.17 5.49
C ILE A 37 -16.77 13.26 6.41
N PHE A 38 -17.83 12.56 6.05
CA PHE A 38 -19.07 12.48 6.81
C PHE A 38 -19.10 11.18 7.61
N TYR A 39 -19.43 11.27 8.89
CA TYR A 39 -19.45 10.13 9.79
C TYR A 39 -20.64 10.18 10.74
N GLU A 40 -21.09 8.98 11.10
CA GLU A 40 -22.12 8.77 12.11
C GLU A 40 -21.44 8.44 13.45
N THR A 41 -21.79 9.21 14.48
CA THR A 41 -21.35 8.99 15.86
C THR A 41 -22.12 7.84 16.52
N ASN A 42 -21.63 7.36 17.65
CA ASN A 42 -22.35 6.35 18.45
C ASN A 42 -23.75 6.81 18.91
N GLN A 43 -24.01 8.13 18.93
CA GLN A 43 -25.30 8.75 19.26
C GLN A 43 -26.20 8.95 18.03
N LYS A 44 -25.81 8.44 16.85
CA LYS A 44 -26.47 8.64 15.55
C LYS A 44 -26.50 10.09 15.06
N ASN A 45 -25.65 10.94 15.63
CA ASN A 45 -25.43 12.29 15.08
C ASN A 45 -24.55 12.19 13.84
N LEU A 46 -24.94 12.93 12.80
CA LEU A 46 -24.18 13.08 11.57
C LEU A 46 -23.27 14.30 11.70
N LEU A 47 -21.96 14.06 11.60
CA LEU A 47 -20.95 15.09 11.66
C LEU A 47 -20.03 15.00 10.42
N ALA A 48 -19.32 16.08 10.14
CA ALA A 48 -18.34 16.11 9.07
C ALA A 48 -17.09 16.90 9.50
N TYR A 49 -15.94 16.53 8.92
CA TYR A 49 -14.72 17.32 8.97
C TYR A 49 -14.05 17.32 7.60
N THR A 50 -13.18 18.29 7.35
CA THR A 50 -12.36 18.37 6.14
C THR A 50 -10.93 17.95 6.47
N ILE A 51 -10.33 17.10 5.65
CA ILE A 51 -8.90 16.82 5.65
C ILE A 51 -8.26 17.42 4.41
N HIS A 52 -7.26 18.28 4.61
CA HIS A 52 -6.54 18.93 3.52
C HIS A 52 -5.51 17.98 2.88
N TYR A 53 -5.21 18.17 1.59
CA TYR A 53 -4.27 17.32 0.85
C TYR A 53 -2.92 17.15 1.54
N GLY A 54 -2.37 18.21 2.13
CA GLY A 54 -1.08 18.17 2.83
C GLY A 54 -1.03 17.16 3.98
N LEU A 55 -2.18 16.88 4.63
CA LEU A 55 -2.30 15.93 5.74
C LEU A 55 -2.47 14.48 5.28
N LEU A 56 -2.75 14.25 4.00
CA LEU A 56 -2.82 12.91 3.40
C LEU A 56 -1.46 12.42 2.90
N ASN A 57 -0.42 13.25 2.96
CA ASN A 57 0.94 12.82 2.69
C ASN A 57 1.55 12.08 3.89
N PHE A 58 2.48 11.16 3.60
CA PHE A 58 3.36 10.62 4.63
C PHE A 58 4.33 11.70 5.09
N THR A 59 4.52 11.81 6.41
CA THR A 59 5.57 12.65 6.99
C THR A 59 6.95 12.06 6.71
N GLU A 60 8.00 12.88 6.78
CA GLU A 60 9.39 12.42 6.63
C GLU A 60 9.72 11.27 7.60
N LYS A 61 9.22 11.35 8.84
CA LYS A 61 9.38 10.30 9.85
C LYS A 61 8.71 8.99 9.44
N GLU A 62 7.57 9.05 8.76
CA GLU A 62 6.89 7.85 8.25
C GLU A 62 7.58 7.27 7.01
N LEU A 63 8.36 8.08 6.30
CA LEU A 63 9.15 7.70 5.13
C LEU A 63 10.57 7.21 5.47
N MET A 64 10.87 6.90 6.73
CA MET A 64 12.19 6.48 7.21
C MET A 64 12.79 5.22 6.55
N ASN A 65 12.06 4.56 5.64
CA ASN A 65 12.59 3.51 4.78
C ASN A 65 13.10 4.12 3.46
N MET A 66 14.26 4.76 3.50
CA MET A 66 14.93 5.29 2.32
C MET A 66 15.76 4.22 1.61
N ASN A 67 15.85 4.28 0.27
CA ASN A 67 16.78 3.48 -0.50
C ASN A 67 18.24 3.87 -0.15
N LYS A 68 19.10 2.87 0.13
CA LYS A 68 20.51 3.09 0.53
C LYS A 68 21.42 3.73 -0.53
N ALA A 69 21.12 3.56 -1.82
CA ALA A 69 21.93 4.05 -2.94
C ALA A 69 21.62 5.50 -3.35
N GLY A 70 20.43 6.03 -3.01
CA GLY A 70 20.02 7.36 -3.47
C GLY A 70 19.13 8.17 -2.53
N GLY A 71 18.80 7.67 -1.33
CA GLY A 71 17.96 8.39 -0.37
C GLY A 71 16.48 8.50 -0.78
N TYR A 72 16.04 7.74 -1.80
CA TYR A 72 14.67 7.79 -2.30
C TYR A 72 13.68 7.15 -1.32
N THR A 73 12.49 7.73 -1.21
CA THR A 73 11.40 7.27 -0.32
C THR A 73 10.33 6.44 -1.05
N ALA A 74 10.41 6.34 -2.38
CA ALA A 74 9.49 5.59 -3.23
C ALA A 74 10.16 5.07 -4.51
N VAL A 75 9.44 4.22 -5.24
CA VAL A 75 9.81 3.64 -6.54
C VAL A 75 8.68 3.82 -7.55
N TYR A 76 9.02 4.20 -8.78
CA TYR A 76 8.07 4.21 -9.91
C TYR A 76 7.95 2.82 -10.52
N VAL A 77 6.73 2.34 -10.68
CA VAL A 77 6.43 0.99 -11.17
C VAL A 77 5.34 1.06 -12.23
N GLU A 78 5.57 0.34 -13.32
CA GLU A 78 4.70 0.23 -14.46
C GLU A 78 3.37 -0.43 -14.08
N ASP A 79 2.25 0.16 -14.50
CA ASP A 79 0.93 -0.42 -14.31
C ASP A 79 0.80 -1.80 -15.01
N SER A 80 1.54 -2.01 -16.11
CA SER A 80 1.61 -3.31 -16.81
C SER A 80 2.09 -4.42 -15.88
N ILE A 81 3.03 -4.14 -14.99
CA ILE A 81 3.52 -5.08 -13.98
C ILE A 81 2.48 -5.30 -12.89
N ILE A 82 1.86 -4.22 -12.40
CA ILE A 82 0.88 -4.27 -11.31
C ILE A 82 -0.34 -5.10 -11.73
N TYR A 83 -0.85 -4.89 -12.93
CA TYR A 83 -2.07 -5.53 -13.44
C TYR A 83 -1.84 -6.84 -14.20
N ALA A 84 -0.59 -7.27 -14.42
CA ALA A 84 -0.29 -8.52 -15.12
C ALA A 84 -1.01 -9.72 -14.48
N LYS A 85 -1.82 -10.43 -15.28
CA LYS A 85 -2.62 -11.57 -14.81
C LYS A 85 -1.83 -12.87 -14.76
N ASP A 86 -0.79 -12.97 -15.56
CA ASP A 86 0.14 -14.09 -15.65
C ASP A 86 1.26 -14.02 -14.59
N MET A 87 1.28 -12.98 -13.76
CA MET A 87 2.20 -12.80 -12.65
C MET A 87 1.50 -12.93 -11.30
N SER A 88 2.06 -13.77 -10.45
CA SER A 88 1.72 -13.87 -9.03
C SER A 88 2.04 -12.58 -8.28
N LEU A 89 1.36 -12.40 -7.15
CA LEU A 89 1.65 -11.29 -6.23
C LEU A 89 3.12 -11.27 -5.79
N TRP A 90 3.73 -12.45 -5.60
CA TRP A 90 5.13 -12.60 -5.20
C TRP A 90 6.10 -12.06 -6.25
N GLU A 91 5.90 -12.43 -7.52
CA GLU A 91 6.73 -11.93 -8.61
C GLU A 91 6.60 -10.41 -8.75
N LYS A 92 5.38 -9.88 -8.64
CA LYS A 92 5.15 -8.43 -8.65
C LYS A 92 5.88 -7.73 -7.50
N LEU A 93 5.76 -8.22 -6.27
CA LEU A 93 6.42 -7.60 -5.12
C LEU A 93 7.95 -7.67 -5.24
N VAL A 94 8.51 -8.81 -5.67
CA VAL A 94 9.96 -8.97 -5.85
C VAL A 94 10.48 -8.05 -6.96
N TYR A 95 9.74 -7.89 -8.06
CA TYR A 95 10.06 -6.89 -9.08
C TYR A 95 10.18 -5.49 -8.47
N ILE A 96 9.17 -5.06 -7.70
CA ILE A 96 9.13 -3.75 -7.04
C ILE A 96 10.29 -3.59 -6.06
N MET A 97 10.60 -4.62 -5.28
CA MET A 97 11.71 -4.62 -4.33
C MET A 97 13.06 -4.44 -5.04
N ILE A 98 13.32 -5.15 -6.13
CA ILE A 98 14.58 -5.01 -6.88
C ILE A 98 14.64 -3.63 -7.54
N LYS A 99 13.54 -3.21 -8.17
CA LYS A 99 13.44 -1.92 -8.85
C LYS A 99 13.61 -0.74 -7.90
N SER A 100 13.30 -0.93 -6.63
CA SER A 100 13.56 0.08 -5.58
C SER A 100 15.04 0.46 -5.48
N TYR A 101 15.96 -0.40 -5.94
CA TYR A 101 17.42 -0.18 -5.99
C TYR A 101 17.93 0.18 -7.39
N SER A 102 17.04 0.47 -8.34
CA SER A 102 17.42 0.86 -9.70
C SER A 102 18.06 2.25 -9.72
N ASN A 103 19.17 2.37 -10.43
CA ASN A 103 19.81 3.65 -10.72
C ASN A 103 19.24 4.29 -12.01
N ALA A 104 19.79 5.44 -12.40
CA ALA A 104 19.41 6.16 -13.62
C ALA A 104 19.66 5.38 -14.92
N ASN A 105 20.50 4.34 -14.89
CA ASN A 105 20.77 3.46 -16.03
C ASN A 105 19.84 2.25 -16.09
N CYS A 106 18.79 2.20 -15.26
CA CYS A 106 17.88 1.06 -15.12
C CYS A 106 18.59 -0.22 -14.64
N GLU A 107 19.66 -0.07 -13.86
CA GLU A 107 20.42 -1.18 -13.26
C GLU A 107 20.24 -1.17 -11.75
N ALA A 108 20.02 -2.35 -11.17
CA ALA A 108 19.92 -2.55 -9.74
C ALA A 108 20.92 -3.60 -9.26
N TYR A 109 21.47 -3.38 -8.07
CA TYR A 109 22.51 -4.23 -7.46
C TYR A 109 22.16 -4.79 -6.06
N PRO A 110 20.91 -5.10 -5.70
CA PRO A 110 20.65 -5.74 -4.41
C PRO A 110 21.15 -7.20 -4.40
N SER A 111 21.75 -7.66 -3.30
CA SER A 111 21.95 -9.10 -3.09
C SER A 111 20.63 -9.77 -2.71
N ILE A 112 20.53 -11.10 -2.86
CA ILE A 112 19.31 -11.83 -2.45
C ILE A 112 19.13 -11.73 -0.94
N GLU A 113 20.23 -11.81 -0.19
CA GLU A 113 20.26 -11.68 1.27
C GLU A 113 19.74 -10.31 1.71
N LEU A 114 20.11 -9.24 0.99
CA LEU A 114 19.58 -7.90 1.27
C LEU A 114 18.06 -7.85 1.06
N LEU A 115 17.54 -8.50 0.03
CA LEU A 115 16.10 -8.56 -0.24
C LEU A 115 15.37 -9.38 0.84
N GLU A 116 15.95 -10.49 1.27
CA GLU A 116 15.46 -11.34 2.36
C GLU A 116 15.40 -10.56 3.68
N ASP A 117 16.52 -9.97 4.10
CA ASP A 117 16.65 -9.22 5.36
C ASP A 117 15.73 -8.01 5.42
N SER A 118 15.53 -7.33 4.29
CA SER A 118 14.71 -6.12 4.21
C SER A 118 13.21 -6.41 4.16
N SER A 119 12.80 -7.58 3.65
CA SER A 119 11.37 -7.88 3.42
C SER A 119 10.78 -8.93 4.35
N GLY A 120 11.62 -9.75 5.01
CA GLY A 120 11.17 -10.88 5.84
C GLY A 120 10.61 -12.03 5.01
N HIS A 121 11.09 -12.21 3.78
CA HIS A 121 10.67 -13.26 2.84
C HIS A 121 11.76 -14.31 2.68
N SER A 122 11.38 -15.57 2.46
CA SER A 122 12.36 -16.66 2.36
C SER A 122 13.24 -16.53 1.12
N HIS A 123 14.49 -16.94 1.26
CA HIS A 123 15.46 -17.04 0.19
C HIS A 123 14.91 -17.71 -1.08
N THR A 124 14.27 -18.89 -0.91
CA THR A 124 13.70 -19.67 -2.03
C THR A 124 12.64 -18.91 -2.79
N THR A 125 11.71 -18.23 -2.09
CA THR A 125 10.63 -17.47 -2.73
C THR A 125 11.18 -16.31 -3.56
N ILE A 126 12.23 -15.63 -3.08
CA ILE A 126 12.88 -14.54 -3.81
C ILE A 126 13.56 -15.08 -5.08
N ILE A 127 14.31 -16.19 -4.97
CA ILE A 127 14.99 -16.81 -6.12
C ILE A 127 13.98 -17.24 -7.19
N GLU A 128 12.94 -17.98 -6.80
CA GLU A 128 11.92 -18.47 -7.74
C GLU A 128 11.22 -17.32 -8.47
N ALA A 129 10.91 -16.23 -7.76
CA ALA A 129 10.32 -15.04 -8.35
C ALA A 129 11.27 -14.37 -9.35
N ILE A 130 12.56 -14.23 -9.01
CA ILE A 130 13.58 -13.68 -9.91
C ILE A 130 13.71 -14.52 -11.18
N ASP A 131 13.77 -15.85 -11.05
CA ASP A 131 13.93 -16.74 -12.19
C ASP A 131 12.72 -16.64 -13.13
N LYS A 132 11.49 -16.63 -12.61
CA LYS A 132 10.28 -16.43 -13.42
C LYS A 132 10.20 -15.04 -14.07
N LEU A 133 10.63 -13.99 -13.38
CA LEU A 133 10.73 -12.64 -13.95
C LEU A 133 11.76 -12.58 -15.10
N ALA A 134 12.87 -13.33 -14.98
CA ALA A 134 13.89 -13.42 -16.01
C ALA A 134 13.42 -14.25 -17.21
N GLU A 135 12.75 -15.39 -16.98
CA GLU A 135 12.14 -16.23 -18.01
C GLU A 135 11.12 -15.45 -18.85
N ARG A 136 10.33 -14.57 -18.22
CA ARG A 136 9.39 -13.68 -18.91
C ARG A 136 10.05 -12.49 -19.62
N GLY A 137 11.35 -12.28 -19.43
CA GLY A 137 12.08 -11.13 -19.97
C GLY A 137 11.64 -9.78 -19.37
N THR A 138 11.01 -9.81 -18.19
CA THR A 138 10.62 -8.63 -17.42
C THR A 138 11.85 -7.94 -16.82
N ILE A 139 12.84 -8.74 -16.43
CA ILE A 139 14.18 -8.30 -16.00
C ILE A 139 15.25 -9.14 -16.69
N LEU A 140 16.44 -8.58 -16.87
CA LEU A 140 17.64 -9.37 -17.10
C LEU A 140 18.33 -9.57 -15.75
N ALA A 141 18.50 -10.82 -15.32
CA ALA A 141 19.18 -11.15 -14.06
C ALA A 141 20.56 -11.77 -14.34
N VAL A 142 21.63 -11.05 -14.01
CA VAL A 142 23.01 -11.54 -14.07
C VAL A 142 23.46 -11.84 -12.64
N ARG A 143 23.39 -13.12 -12.28
CA ARG A 143 23.84 -13.61 -10.97
C ARG A 143 25.36 -13.79 -10.99
N SER A 144 26.07 -13.08 -10.12
CA SER A 144 27.51 -13.29 -9.98
C SER A 144 27.76 -14.57 -9.18
N ARG A 145 28.47 -15.55 -9.75
CA ARG A 145 28.97 -16.72 -9.01
C ARG A 145 30.46 -16.51 -8.79
N ARG A 146 30.92 -16.44 -7.54
CA ARG A 146 32.31 -16.79 -7.21
C ARG A 146 32.34 -18.15 -6.54
N ARG A 147 33.11 -19.06 -7.12
CA ARG A 147 33.84 -20.08 -6.36
C ARG A 147 35.17 -19.46 -6.01
N THR A 148 35.37 -19.04 -4.77
CA THR A 148 36.71 -18.80 -4.24
C THR A 148 36.69 -19.19 -2.78
N ASN A 149 37.63 -20.06 -2.40
CA ASN A 149 37.53 -20.95 -1.24
C ASN A 149 37.56 -20.28 0.15
N ASP A 150 37.60 -18.96 0.28
CA ASP A 150 37.89 -18.31 1.57
C ASP A 150 37.08 -17.05 1.93
N ASP A 151 36.13 -16.58 1.11
CA ASP A 151 35.36 -15.38 1.48
C ASP A 151 33.89 -15.47 1.00
N GLN A 152 33.00 -15.82 1.92
CA GLN A 152 31.56 -16.02 1.68
C GLN A 152 30.78 -14.70 1.62
N ARG A 153 31.19 -13.77 0.75
CA ARG A 153 30.39 -12.57 0.48
C ARG A 153 29.89 -12.60 -0.96
N TYR A 154 28.59 -12.85 -1.11
CA TYR A 154 27.89 -12.72 -2.38
C TYR A 154 28.03 -11.28 -2.87
N MET A 155 28.77 -11.08 -3.97
CA MET A 155 28.77 -9.80 -4.68
C MET A 155 27.38 -9.60 -5.29
N ASN A 156 26.88 -8.37 -5.17
CA ASN A 156 25.60 -7.89 -5.68
C ASN A 156 25.21 -8.52 -7.02
N ASN A 157 23.97 -9.02 -7.12
CA ASN A 157 23.40 -9.46 -8.39
C ASN A 157 23.09 -8.22 -9.25
N LEU A 158 23.42 -8.28 -10.54
CA LEU A 158 23.05 -7.22 -11.48
C LEU A 158 21.68 -7.55 -12.08
N TYR A 159 20.72 -6.67 -11.89
CA TYR A 159 19.42 -6.71 -12.55
C TYR A 159 19.31 -5.54 -13.50
N LYS A 160 18.85 -5.77 -14.73
CA LYS A 160 18.53 -4.70 -15.68
C LYS A 160 17.05 -4.69 -16.00
N PHE A 161 16.46 -3.50 -15.98
CA PHE A 161 15.09 -3.25 -16.37
C PHE A 161 15.06 -2.70 -17.79
N LYS A 162 13.99 -2.99 -18.52
CA LYS A 162 13.68 -2.24 -19.74
C LYS A 162 13.39 -0.80 -19.34
N LYS A 163 13.84 0.16 -20.15
CA LYS A 163 13.39 1.54 -19.98
C LYS A 163 11.87 1.56 -20.18
N PRO A 164 11.11 2.21 -19.30
CA PRO A 164 9.68 2.35 -19.49
C PRO A 164 9.43 3.09 -20.80
N ASN A 165 8.38 2.71 -21.50
CA ASN A 165 7.95 3.45 -22.68
C ASN A 165 7.32 4.77 -22.23
N ASP A 166 7.48 5.85 -23.01
CA ASP A 166 6.96 7.17 -22.66
C ASP A 166 5.41 7.21 -22.48
N SER A 167 4.70 6.20 -22.98
CA SER A 167 3.25 6.04 -22.86
C SER A 167 2.78 5.20 -21.66
N GLU A 168 3.71 4.67 -20.86
CA GLU A 168 3.40 3.76 -19.76
C GLU A 168 3.07 4.54 -18.48
N TYR A 169 1.90 4.28 -17.91
CA TYR A 169 1.54 4.84 -16.61
C TYR A 169 2.42 4.23 -15.51
N LEU A 170 2.98 5.12 -14.69
CA LEU A 170 3.82 4.76 -13.56
C LEU A 170 3.11 5.05 -12.24
N THR A 171 2.98 4.03 -11.41
CA THR A 171 2.52 4.14 -10.04
C THR A 171 3.70 4.42 -9.12
N TYR A 172 3.58 5.47 -8.30
CA TYR A 172 4.59 5.84 -7.31
C TYR A 172 4.33 5.13 -5.98
N ILE A 173 5.17 4.14 -5.65
CA ILE A 173 4.98 3.23 -4.52
C ILE A 173 5.95 3.57 -3.38
N PRO A 174 5.48 3.84 -2.15
CA PRO A 174 6.35 4.23 -1.05
C PRO A 174 7.15 3.03 -0.50
N LEU A 175 8.45 3.21 -0.31
CA LEU A 175 9.35 2.14 0.13
C LEU A 175 9.06 1.67 1.56
N ASN A 176 8.48 2.55 2.39
CA ASN A 176 8.03 2.19 3.73
C ASN A 176 6.93 1.12 3.73
N LEU A 177 6.14 0.99 2.66
CA LEU A 177 5.21 -0.10 2.43
C LEU A 177 5.93 -1.34 1.92
N VAL A 178 6.76 -1.18 0.87
CA VAL A 178 7.45 -2.30 0.18
C VAL A 178 8.24 -3.14 1.18
N PHE A 179 9.01 -2.48 2.05
CA PHE A 179 9.88 -3.12 3.04
C PHE A 179 9.25 -3.20 4.45
N CYS A 180 7.94 -2.97 4.59
CA CYS A 180 7.27 -3.11 5.89
C CYS A 180 7.23 -4.58 6.32
N LYS A 181 7.94 -4.95 7.38
CA LYS A 181 7.92 -6.31 7.95
C LYS A 181 6.59 -6.66 8.64
N SER A 182 5.84 -5.65 9.08
CA SER A 182 4.54 -5.83 9.74
C SER A 182 3.39 -6.08 8.75
N LEU A 183 3.63 -5.92 7.45
CA LEU A 183 2.65 -6.19 6.40
C LEU A 183 2.99 -7.48 5.65
N ASN A 184 1.99 -8.35 5.48
CA ASN A 184 2.10 -9.47 4.57
C ASN A 184 1.94 -9.01 3.11
N ILE A 185 2.29 -9.90 2.18
CA ILE A 185 2.27 -9.62 0.75
C ILE A 185 0.91 -9.12 0.24
N ASN A 186 -0.18 -9.77 0.66
CA ASN A 186 -1.52 -9.40 0.20
C ASN A 186 -1.89 -7.97 0.62
N ALA A 187 -1.52 -7.55 1.83
CA ALA A 187 -1.75 -6.19 2.28
C ALA A 187 -0.88 -5.17 1.51
N LYS A 188 0.40 -5.48 1.27
CA LYS A 188 1.28 -4.63 0.44
C LYS A 188 0.71 -4.46 -0.97
N MET A 189 0.39 -5.58 -1.62
CA MET A 189 -0.13 -5.59 -2.99
C MET A 189 -1.53 -4.98 -3.10
N LEU A 190 -2.39 -5.15 -2.09
CA LEU A 190 -3.69 -4.46 -2.03
C LEU A 190 -3.51 -2.96 -2.11
N TYR A 191 -2.63 -2.40 -1.28
CA TYR A 191 -2.41 -0.96 -1.28
C TYR A 191 -1.74 -0.47 -2.57
N ILE A 192 -0.80 -1.22 -3.13
CA ILE A 192 -0.20 -0.93 -4.45
C ILE A 192 -1.28 -0.89 -5.54
N PHE A 193 -2.20 -1.84 -5.55
CA PHE A 193 -3.34 -1.84 -6.47
C PHE A 193 -4.24 -0.61 -6.31
N LEU A 194 -4.52 -0.22 -5.06
CA LEU A 194 -5.32 0.98 -4.78
C LEU A 194 -4.61 2.26 -5.26
N LEU A 195 -3.29 2.37 -5.07
CA LEU A 195 -2.49 3.47 -5.61
C LEU A 195 -2.57 3.53 -7.13
N ALA A 196 -2.38 2.39 -7.81
CA ALA A 196 -2.46 2.31 -9.27
C ALA A 196 -3.85 2.70 -9.81
N LYS A 197 -4.92 2.31 -9.10
CA LYS A 197 -6.29 2.67 -9.47
C LYS A 197 -6.61 4.14 -9.19
N ALA A 198 -6.00 4.74 -8.17
CA ALA A 198 -6.18 6.15 -7.85
C ALA A 198 -5.54 7.09 -8.88
N LYS A 199 -4.48 6.64 -9.58
CA LYS A 199 -3.69 7.46 -10.52
C LYS A 199 -3.19 8.76 -9.86
N ASN A 200 -3.90 9.86 -10.11
CA ASN A 200 -3.67 11.19 -9.53
C ASN A 200 -4.67 11.42 -8.39
N GLY A 201 -4.18 11.83 -7.23
CA GLY A 201 -5.00 12.09 -6.05
C GLY A 201 -5.03 10.96 -5.02
N TYR A 202 -5.99 11.02 -4.10
CA TYR A 202 -5.97 10.22 -2.85
C TYR A 202 -7.16 9.27 -2.75
N MET A 203 -8.17 9.42 -3.61
CA MET A 203 -9.42 8.71 -3.48
C MET A 203 -9.62 7.73 -4.63
N VAL A 204 -10.11 6.54 -4.31
CA VAL A 204 -10.40 5.51 -5.31
C VAL A 204 -11.64 4.73 -4.92
N THR A 205 -12.47 4.38 -5.90
CA THR A 205 -13.64 3.50 -5.69
C THR A 205 -13.46 2.21 -6.48
N VAL A 206 -13.49 1.07 -5.78
CA VAL A 206 -13.33 -0.28 -6.37
C VAL A 206 -14.43 -1.22 -5.87
N THR A 207 -14.76 -2.24 -6.65
CA THR A 207 -15.72 -3.28 -6.24
C THR A 207 -15.06 -4.33 -5.36
N LYS A 208 -15.89 -5.14 -4.68
CA LYS A 208 -15.37 -6.27 -3.89
C LYS A 208 -14.75 -7.34 -4.81
N GLU A 209 -15.32 -7.50 -5.98
CA GLU A 209 -14.93 -8.45 -7.01
C GLU A 209 -13.54 -8.10 -7.56
N GLU A 210 -13.29 -6.82 -7.88
CA GLU A 210 -11.97 -6.34 -8.30
C GLU A 210 -10.89 -6.65 -7.26
N LEU A 211 -11.19 -6.39 -5.97
CA LEU A 211 -10.25 -6.65 -4.88
C LEU A 211 -9.96 -8.14 -4.71
N LYS A 212 -10.99 -8.99 -4.82
CA LYS A 212 -10.86 -10.44 -4.72
C LYS A 212 -10.10 -11.04 -5.90
N GLU A 213 -10.41 -10.60 -7.12
CA GLU A 213 -9.73 -11.03 -8.34
C GLU A 213 -8.24 -10.67 -8.25
N TYR A 214 -7.93 -9.41 -7.93
CA TYR A 214 -6.56 -8.93 -7.86
C TYR A 214 -5.72 -9.70 -6.83
N LEU A 215 -6.27 -9.89 -5.62
CA LEU A 215 -5.58 -10.62 -4.56
C LEU A 215 -5.63 -12.14 -4.73
N CYS A 216 -6.36 -12.64 -5.73
CA CYS A 216 -6.62 -14.07 -5.94
C CYS A 216 -7.18 -14.76 -4.68
N VAL A 217 -8.10 -14.10 -3.97
CA VAL A 217 -8.71 -14.62 -2.73
C VAL A 217 -10.20 -14.92 -2.88
N ARG A 218 -10.64 -16.02 -2.26
CA ARG A 218 -12.02 -16.50 -2.37
C ARG A 218 -13.01 -15.73 -1.50
N THR A 219 -12.57 -15.26 -0.33
CA THR A 219 -13.47 -14.71 0.71
C THR A 219 -13.25 -13.22 0.92
N TRP A 220 -14.34 -12.50 1.13
CA TRP A 220 -14.32 -11.08 1.46
C TRP A 220 -13.66 -10.81 2.82
N ASP A 221 -13.80 -11.71 3.79
CA ASP A 221 -13.23 -11.53 5.13
C ASP A 221 -11.70 -11.44 5.11
N THR A 222 -11.05 -12.14 4.18
CA THR A 222 -9.60 -12.05 3.99
C THR A 222 -9.20 -10.66 3.51
N VAL A 223 -9.89 -10.15 2.49
CA VAL A 223 -9.67 -8.78 1.98
C VAL A 223 -9.93 -7.74 3.08
N LYS A 224 -11.03 -7.90 3.83
CA LYS A 224 -11.40 -7.01 4.93
C LYS A 224 -10.31 -6.92 5.99
N LYS A 225 -9.70 -8.04 6.38
CA LYS A 225 -8.56 -8.05 7.32
C LYS A 225 -7.39 -7.23 6.80
N HIS A 226 -7.04 -7.37 5.52
CA HIS A 226 -5.95 -6.59 4.92
C HIS A 226 -6.28 -5.08 4.90
N ILE A 227 -7.51 -4.71 4.55
CA ILE A 227 -7.99 -3.31 4.62
C ILE A 227 -7.88 -2.77 6.05
N GLU A 228 -8.33 -3.54 7.04
CA GLU A 228 -8.28 -3.15 8.45
C GLU A 228 -6.85 -2.95 8.94
N THR A 229 -5.91 -3.83 8.56
CA THR A 229 -4.48 -3.68 8.85
C THR A 229 -3.90 -2.41 8.21
N LEU A 230 -4.17 -2.17 6.93
CA LEU A 230 -3.68 -0.97 6.24
C LEU A 230 -4.25 0.33 6.83
N HIS A 231 -5.51 0.30 7.28
CA HIS A 231 -6.13 1.42 7.98
C HIS A 231 -5.53 1.65 9.37
N GLN A 232 -5.27 0.58 10.13
CA GLN A 232 -4.62 0.67 11.44
C GLN A 232 -3.19 1.22 11.35
N LEU A 233 -2.46 0.87 10.29
CA LEU A 233 -1.10 1.36 10.05
C LEU A 233 -1.06 2.70 9.31
N GLY A 234 -2.22 3.31 9.01
CA GLY A 234 -2.29 4.64 8.41
C GLY A 234 -1.89 4.73 6.93
N PHE A 235 -1.93 3.62 6.18
CA PHE A 235 -1.80 3.65 4.71
C PHE A 235 -3.14 4.03 4.06
N ILE A 236 -4.24 3.48 4.59
CA ILE A 236 -5.60 3.92 4.25
C ILE A 236 -6.01 4.90 5.33
N TYR A 237 -6.29 6.15 4.97
CA TYR A 237 -6.78 7.15 5.93
C TYR A 237 -8.18 6.79 6.42
N THR A 238 -9.09 6.52 5.50
CA THR A 238 -10.43 6.03 5.81
C THR A 238 -11.09 5.37 4.60
N TYR A 239 -12.23 4.72 4.79
CA TYR A 239 -13.02 4.12 3.71
C TYR A 239 -14.50 4.01 4.07
N CYS A 240 -15.35 4.00 3.05
CA CYS A 240 -16.79 3.80 3.21
C CYS A 240 -17.37 2.99 2.04
N SER A 241 -18.60 2.47 2.22
CA SER A 241 -19.35 1.94 1.09
C SER A 241 -19.68 3.06 0.11
N ALA A 242 -19.65 2.75 -1.18
CA ALA A 242 -19.95 3.69 -2.25
C ALA A 242 -20.57 2.96 -3.45
N ALA A 243 -21.03 3.73 -4.43
CA ALA A 243 -21.42 3.22 -5.73
C ALA A 243 -20.29 3.49 -6.74
N LYS A 244 -20.08 2.58 -7.70
CA LYS A 244 -19.08 2.72 -8.77
C LYS A 244 -19.77 2.74 -10.14
N GLY A 245 -19.37 3.68 -10.99
CA GLY A 245 -19.84 3.81 -12.36
C GLY A 245 -21.30 4.29 -12.49
N PRO A 246 -21.78 4.51 -13.72
CA PRO A 246 -23.14 4.98 -14.00
C PRO A 246 -24.21 3.98 -13.52
N GLU A 247 -23.87 2.68 -13.50
CA GLU A 247 -24.76 1.60 -13.07
C GLU A 247 -24.83 1.43 -11.54
N LYS A 248 -24.14 2.27 -10.78
CA LYS A 248 -24.13 2.31 -9.31
C LYS A 248 -23.81 0.96 -8.66
N GLU A 249 -22.82 0.24 -9.20
CA GLU A 249 -22.35 -1.02 -8.63
C GLU A 249 -21.88 -0.84 -7.18
N LYS A 250 -22.14 -1.82 -6.31
CA LYS A 250 -21.72 -1.74 -4.90
C LYS A 250 -20.19 -1.79 -4.80
N GLY A 251 -19.60 -0.66 -4.45
CA GLY A 251 -18.17 -0.49 -4.28
C GLY A 251 -17.77 -0.05 -2.88
N ILE A 252 -16.47 0.16 -2.73
CA ILE A 252 -15.83 0.69 -1.55
C ILE A 252 -14.96 1.85 -2.00
N ARG A 253 -15.19 3.00 -1.38
CA ARG A 253 -14.41 4.20 -1.59
C ARG A 253 -13.33 4.27 -0.52
N PHE A 254 -12.09 4.30 -0.95
CA PHE A 254 -10.92 4.44 -0.10
C PHE A 254 -10.37 5.86 -0.24
N LEU A 255 -10.02 6.45 0.89
CA LEU A 255 -9.14 7.61 0.95
C LEU A 255 -7.77 7.14 1.45
N LEU A 256 -6.79 7.22 0.58
CA LEU A 256 -5.43 6.73 0.77
C LEU A 256 -4.56 7.87 1.31
N ARG A 257 -3.54 7.51 2.09
CA ARG A 257 -2.36 8.34 2.21
C ARG A 257 -1.41 7.99 1.07
N ARG A 258 -0.55 8.91 0.61
CA ARG A 258 0.45 8.63 -0.44
C ARG A 258 1.67 9.53 -0.30
N ILE A 259 2.63 9.40 -1.22
CA ILE A 259 3.63 10.44 -1.46
C ILE A 259 3.18 11.24 -2.68
N CYS A 260 3.00 12.55 -2.51
CA CYS A 260 2.63 13.47 -3.58
C CYS A 260 3.88 14.19 -4.07
N THR A 261 4.47 13.69 -5.16
CA THR A 261 5.50 14.43 -5.91
C THR A 261 4.84 15.56 -6.69
N LYS A 262 5.61 16.54 -7.18
CA LYS A 262 5.09 17.67 -7.98
C LYS A 262 4.25 17.21 -9.18
N GLU A 263 4.61 16.08 -9.77
CA GLU A 263 3.95 15.44 -10.92
C GLU A 263 2.61 14.79 -10.58
N LEU A 264 2.35 14.55 -9.28
CA LEU A 264 1.16 13.87 -8.77
C LEU A 264 0.26 14.81 -7.97
N MET A 265 0.50 16.13 -8.07
CA MET A 265 -0.39 17.14 -7.48
C MET A 265 -1.70 17.14 -8.25
N ILE A 266 -2.80 17.18 -7.50
CA ILE A 266 -4.13 17.33 -8.08
C ILE A 266 -4.20 18.69 -8.77
N THR A 267 -4.56 18.69 -10.04
CA THR A 267 -4.78 19.91 -10.83
C THR A 267 -6.26 20.32 -10.77
N ASP A 268 -6.57 21.54 -11.23
CA ASP A 268 -7.97 21.97 -11.37
C ASP A 268 -8.75 21.07 -12.34
N GLU A 269 -8.09 20.53 -13.38
CA GLU A 269 -8.68 19.56 -14.32
C GLU A 269 -9.03 18.23 -13.63
N ASP A 270 -8.22 17.76 -12.69
CA ASP A 270 -8.52 16.55 -11.90
C ASP A 270 -9.77 16.78 -11.00
N ILE A 271 -9.97 18.00 -10.51
CA ILE A 271 -11.15 18.38 -9.72
C ILE A 271 -12.40 18.40 -10.61
N GLU A 272 -12.30 19.01 -11.79
CA GLU A 272 -13.41 19.10 -12.74
C GLU A 272 -13.84 17.71 -13.28
N ASN A 273 -12.91 16.80 -13.51
CA ASN A 273 -13.21 15.42 -13.92
C ASN A 273 -13.92 14.60 -12.82
N VAL A 274 -13.70 14.92 -11.54
CA VAL A 274 -14.40 14.28 -10.40
C VAL A 274 -15.79 14.88 -10.19
N ILE A 275 -15.97 16.17 -10.45
CA ILE A 275 -17.27 16.86 -10.38
C ILE A 275 -18.14 16.53 -11.62
N GLY A 276 -17.52 16.26 -12.76
CA GLY A 276 -18.17 16.07 -14.07
C GLY A 276 -18.93 14.75 -14.31
N THR A 277 -19.15 13.89 -13.30
CA THR A 277 -19.91 12.63 -13.48
C THR A 277 -21.06 12.38 -12.49
N GLU A 278 -21.53 13.40 -11.79
CA GLU A 278 -22.86 13.36 -11.15
C GLU A 278 -23.77 14.42 -11.78
N ALA A 279 -24.15 14.18 -13.05
CA ALA A 279 -25.36 14.78 -13.58
C ALA A 279 -26.54 14.24 -12.76
N VAL A 280 -27.04 15.08 -11.86
CA VAL A 280 -28.30 14.89 -11.17
C VAL A 280 -29.42 14.97 -12.22
N SER A 281 -30.11 13.86 -12.44
CA SER A 281 -31.46 13.81 -12.98
C SER A 281 -32.21 12.68 -12.29
#